data_AF-A0A1J1ICJ7-F1
#
_entry.id   AF-A0A1J1ICJ7-F1
#
_cell.length_a   1.000
_cell.length_b   1.000
_cell.length_c   1.000
_cell.angle_alpha   90.00
_cell.angle_beta   90.00
_cell.angle_gamma   90.00
#
_symmetry.space_group_name_H-M   'P 1'
#
loop_
_entity.id
_entity.type
_entity.pdbx_description
1 polymer ?
#
loop_
_entity_poly.entity_id
_entity_poly.type
_entity_poly.pdbx_seq_one_letter_code
_entity_poly.pdbx_strand_id
1 'polypeptide(L)'
;MKYLIIVVALALFGGALALEFDRPCRLDEQSPRVKRDFQVVTYMGVWYEIRRYEAANQTDFDCTMARYSLNADGSVQVANSGYTAGGQFIEFIGRGVLASPNDNPLLAKLEVQFVPQQPPSILWILATDYVNYSIAWSCSNLPGGRSNEAAWVLSRTPTTSEAVRIRYEQVLQETGIFLDEMRETNQNLEFCRLPIGKMKYLIIISLALFGAILAREYDRPCRLDEMSARVKTGFQVPTFLGVWYEVRRYEAQNQIGFDCAMAPYSLNADGSVQVINSGYSPQGQFIEFIGRADLTFPDSNPLVGKLDVQFVPGQPTSIYWTLATNYADYAVIWSCRPLPGNRSNEAAWVLSRTPQTSDAVRFRYEEILRANDIVLEEMRETNQDLEFCQSPRA
;
A
#
# COMPACT_ATOMS: atom_id res chain seq x y z
N MET A 1 26.76 17.21 24.74
CA MET A 1 25.65 16.80 25.62
C MET A 1 25.67 15.29 25.76
N LYS A 2 25.69 14.79 27.00
CA LYS A 2 25.77 13.36 27.30
C LYS A 2 24.35 12.84 27.47
N TYR A 3 23.83 12.09 26.50
CA TYR A 3 22.55 11.40 26.60
C TYR A 3 22.68 10.25 27.62
N LEU A 4 21.95 10.33 28.73
CA LEU A 4 21.91 9.29 29.76
C LEU A 4 20.72 8.38 29.47
N ILE A 5 21.03 7.14 29.09
CA ILE A 5 20.09 6.12 28.63
C ILE A 5 19.55 5.36 29.84
N ILE A 6 18.25 5.47 30.11
CA ILE A 6 17.51 4.50 30.94
C ILE A 6 16.14 4.23 30.32
N VAL A 7 15.92 2.95 30.02
CA VAL A 7 14.73 2.34 29.43
C VAL A 7 13.48 2.61 30.29
N VAL A 8 12.47 3.27 29.70
CA VAL A 8 11.08 3.22 30.17
C VAL A 8 10.17 2.92 28.98
N ALA A 9 9.84 1.63 28.85
CA ALA A 9 8.67 1.02 28.22
C ALA A 9 7.75 1.88 27.32
N LEU A 10 8.24 2.30 26.15
CA LEU A 10 7.41 2.64 24.99
C LEU A 10 8.12 2.13 23.73
N ALA A 11 7.38 1.40 22.89
CA ALA A 11 7.77 0.72 21.66
C ALA A 11 8.51 -0.63 21.81
N LEU A 12 7.71 -1.70 21.80
CA LEU A 12 8.11 -2.93 21.12
C LEU A 12 8.48 -2.56 19.67
N PHE A 13 9.69 -2.96 19.27
CA PHE A 13 10.27 -3.08 17.93
C PHE A 13 9.45 -2.50 16.76
N GLY A 14 10.05 -1.61 15.95
CA GLY A 14 9.61 -1.26 14.58
C GLY A 14 8.44 -0.27 14.46
N GLY A 15 8.61 1.01 14.18
CA GLY A 15 9.80 1.78 13.83
C GLY A 15 9.51 3.24 14.16
N ALA A 16 9.92 3.63 15.36
CA ALA A 16 10.27 4.96 15.83
C ALA A 16 10.32 4.83 17.36
N LEU A 17 11.51 4.60 17.94
CA LEU A 17 11.67 5.02 19.33
C LEU A 17 11.57 6.55 19.30
N ALA A 18 10.55 7.09 19.94
CA ALA A 18 10.37 8.52 20.09
C ALA A 18 11.66 9.14 20.66
N LEU A 19 12.03 10.30 20.12
CA LEU A 19 13.21 11.05 20.55
C LEU A 19 12.97 11.67 21.92
N GLU A 20 13.92 11.50 22.83
CA GLU A 20 13.91 12.24 24.10
C GLU A 20 14.50 13.64 23.93
N PHE A 21 13.79 14.64 24.44
CA PHE A 21 14.25 16.03 24.45
C PHE A 21 14.36 16.56 25.88
N ASP A 22 15.37 17.39 26.13
CA ASP A 22 15.56 18.13 27.39
C ASP A 22 14.64 19.36 27.48
N ARG A 23 13.36 19.16 27.19
CA ARG A 23 12.27 20.15 27.25
C ARG A 23 10.92 19.43 27.38
N PRO A 24 9.87 20.09 27.89
CA PRO A 24 8.51 19.53 27.81
C PRO A 24 8.07 19.37 26.35
N CYS A 25 6.99 18.62 26.13
CA CYS A 25 6.34 18.49 24.82
C CYS A 25 6.20 19.88 24.19
N ARG A 26 6.77 20.06 22.99
CA ARG A 26 6.75 21.35 22.27
C ARG A 26 5.34 21.86 22.01
N LEU A 27 4.43 20.92 21.80
CA LEU A 27 3.03 21.15 21.54
C LEU A 27 2.27 20.73 22.80
N ASP A 28 1.45 21.63 23.33
CA ASP A 28 0.57 21.36 24.47
C ASP A 28 -0.88 21.15 24.00
N GLU A 29 -1.80 20.79 24.89
CA GLU A 29 -3.21 20.59 24.51
C GLU A 29 -3.89 21.86 23.97
N GLN A 30 -3.31 23.05 24.21
CA GLN A 30 -3.78 24.34 23.69
C GLN A 30 -3.04 24.80 22.42
N SER A 31 -1.91 24.16 22.11
CA SER A 31 -0.98 24.44 21.03
C SER A 31 -0.60 23.13 20.38
N PRO A 32 -1.33 22.65 19.35
CA PRO A 32 -0.90 23.01 18.01
C PRO A 32 -2.03 23.02 16.97
N ARG A 33 -1.66 23.34 15.74
CA ARG A 33 -2.45 23.17 14.52
C ARG A 33 -2.82 21.70 14.31
N VAL A 34 -3.82 21.21 15.04
CA VAL A 34 -4.45 19.90 14.79
C VAL A 34 -5.40 20.07 13.62
N LYS A 35 -5.46 19.08 12.73
CA LYS A 35 -6.44 19.06 11.66
C LYS A 35 -7.84 19.10 12.26
N ARG A 36 -8.53 20.22 12.05
CA ARG A 36 -9.96 20.41 12.34
C ARG A 36 -10.80 19.86 11.21
N ASP A 37 -12.08 19.63 11.49
CA ASP A 37 -13.05 19.04 10.56
C ASP A 37 -12.51 17.71 9.99
N PHE A 38 -11.95 16.89 10.89
CA PHE A 38 -11.27 15.68 10.50
C PHE A 38 -12.25 14.66 9.92
N GLN A 39 -11.96 14.18 8.70
CA GLN A 39 -12.77 13.20 8.01
C GLN A 39 -12.17 11.81 8.22
N VAL A 40 -12.61 11.14 9.28
CA VAL A 40 -12.09 9.82 9.70
C VAL A 40 -12.11 8.82 8.54
N VAL A 41 -13.26 8.67 7.88
CA VAL A 41 -13.44 7.72 6.78
C VAL A 41 -12.49 8.03 5.62
N THR A 42 -12.34 9.31 5.25
CA THR A 42 -11.44 9.75 4.16
C THR A 42 -9.97 9.52 4.49
N TYR A 43 -9.60 9.47 5.78
CA TYR A 43 -8.24 9.20 6.22
C TYR A 43 -7.84 7.72 6.15
N MET A 44 -8.81 6.80 6.06
CA MET A 44 -8.58 5.35 6.02
C MET A 44 -7.72 4.93 4.81
N GLY A 45 -7.24 3.69 4.85
CA GLY A 45 -6.37 3.10 3.83
C GLY A 45 -4.89 3.19 4.18
N VAL A 46 -4.04 3.02 3.16
CA VAL A 46 -2.59 2.94 3.31
C VAL A 46 -1.95 4.33 3.28
N TRP A 47 -0.93 4.50 4.12
CA TRP A 47 -0.04 5.64 4.19
C TRP A 47 1.40 5.13 4.28
N TYR A 48 2.26 5.51 3.33
CA TYR A 48 3.69 5.22 3.34
C TYR A 48 4.41 6.24 4.22
N GLU A 49 5.30 5.77 5.08
CA GLU A 49 6.18 6.65 5.87
C GLU A 49 7.28 7.20 4.97
N ILE A 50 7.33 8.52 4.82
CA ILE A 50 8.33 9.23 4.02
C ILE A 50 9.48 9.69 4.91
N ARG A 51 9.15 10.18 6.11
CA ARG A 51 10.14 10.62 7.10
C ARG A 51 9.63 10.32 8.50
N ARG A 52 10.55 10.07 9.43
CA ARG A 52 10.23 10.00 10.86
C ARG A 52 11.32 10.59 11.73
N TYR A 53 10.96 11.00 12.95
CA TYR A 53 11.95 11.13 14.01
C TYR A 53 12.57 9.77 14.30
N GLU A 54 13.90 9.74 14.33
CA GLU A 54 14.67 8.52 14.56
C GLU A 54 15.90 8.80 15.42
N ALA A 55 16.07 8.01 16.47
CA ALA A 55 17.27 8.06 17.30
C ALA A 55 18.44 7.38 16.57
N ALA A 56 19.64 7.94 16.68
CA ALA A 56 20.84 7.49 15.98
C ALA A 56 21.28 6.04 16.27
N ASN A 57 20.71 5.38 17.28
CA ASN A 57 21.00 4.00 17.67
C ASN A 57 19.88 3.00 17.32
N GLN A 58 18.89 3.41 16.52
CA GLN A 58 17.84 2.51 16.05
C GLN A 58 18.41 1.55 15.00
N THR A 59 17.94 0.30 15.04
CA THR A 59 18.16 -0.65 13.96
C THR A 59 17.23 -0.26 12.80
N ASP A 60 17.77 0.01 11.62
CA ASP A 60 17.01 0.52 10.47
C ASP A 60 15.68 -0.21 10.28
N PHE A 61 14.60 0.55 10.09
CA PHE A 61 13.25 0.03 9.80
C PHE A 61 12.68 0.80 8.62
N ASP A 62 12.60 0.18 7.47
CA ASP A 62 12.33 0.85 6.20
C ASP A 62 11.16 0.20 5.49
N CYS A 63 10.77 0.77 4.34
CA CYS A 63 9.57 0.35 3.60
C CYS A 63 8.33 0.39 4.48
N THR A 64 8.33 1.36 5.40
CA THR A 64 7.37 1.43 6.50
C THR A 64 6.05 2.00 5.98
N MET A 65 4.94 1.40 6.38
CA MET A 65 3.60 1.87 6.06
C MET A 65 2.67 1.71 7.25
N ALA A 66 1.65 2.57 7.29
CA ALA A 66 0.53 2.52 8.21
C ALA A 66 -0.76 2.30 7.42
N ARG A 67 -1.52 1.27 7.80
CA ARG A 67 -2.85 0.99 7.26
C ARG A 67 -3.89 1.24 8.34
N TYR A 68 -4.83 2.12 8.01
CA TYR A 68 -5.96 2.46 8.88
C TYR A 68 -7.24 1.86 8.33
N SER A 69 -7.97 1.10 9.14
CA SER A 69 -9.29 0.58 8.80
C SER A 69 -10.30 0.87 9.91
N LEU A 70 -11.53 1.18 9.54
CA LEU A 70 -12.59 1.47 10.49
C LEU A 70 -13.26 0.16 10.93
N ASN A 71 -13.44 -0.02 12.23
CA ASN A 71 -14.16 -1.14 12.81
C ASN A 71 -15.65 -0.82 12.95
N ALA A 72 -16.48 -1.85 13.08
CA ALA A 72 -17.93 -1.70 13.25
C ALA A 72 -18.33 -0.91 14.52
N ASP A 73 -17.48 -0.92 15.55
CA ASP A 73 -17.67 -0.16 16.80
C ASP A 73 -17.22 1.31 16.69
N GLY A 74 -16.78 1.75 15.51
CA GLY A 74 -16.28 3.11 15.26
C GLY A 74 -14.82 3.33 15.68
N SER A 75 -14.14 2.32 16.21
CA SER A 75 -12.69 2.38 16.43
C SER A 75 -11.92 2.21 15.13
N VAL A 76 -10.65 2.59 15.12
CA VAL A 76 -9.75 2.49 13.97
C VAL A 76 -8.71 1.41 14.26
N GLN A 77 -8.63 0.35 13.47
CA GLN A 77 -7.47 -0.52 13.49
C GLN A 77 -6.29 0.19 12.80
N VAL A 78 -5.11 0.15 13.45
CA VAL A 78 -3.86 0.75 12.98
C VAL A 78 -2.85 -0.36 12.78
N ALA A 79 -2.57 -0.75 11.55
CA ALA A 79 -1.56 -1.75 11.22
C ALA A 79 -0.31 -1.06 10.66
N ASN A 80 0.79 -1.09 11.42
CA ASN A 80 2.09 -0.58 10.97
C ASN A 80 2.96 -1.75 10.53
N SER A 81 3.60 -1.65 9.38
CA SER A 81 4.49 -2.70 8.88
C SER A 81 5.73 -2.14 8.21
N GLY A 82 6.79 -2.94 8.12
CA GLY A 82 8.03 -2.58 7.45
C GLY A 82 9.08 -3.69 7.58
N TYR A 83 10.31 -3.38 7.16
CA TYR A 83 11.43 -4.33 7.19
C TYR A 83 12.55 -3.82 8.09
N THR A 84 13.10 -4.70 8.92
CA THR A 84 14.32 -4.38 9.68
C THR A 84 15.55 -4.34 8.77
N ALA A 85 16.65 -3.79 9.28
CA ALA A 85 17.98 -3.85 8.65
C ALA A 85 18.40 -5.27 8.24
N GLY A 86 17.90 -6.30 8.94
CA GLY A 86 18.14 -7.71 8.64
C GLY A 86 17.25 -8.30 7.54
N GLY A 87 16.37 -7.50 6.93
CA GLY A 87 15.41 -7.93 5.91
C GLY A 87 14.20 -8.69 6.47
N GLN A 88 13.97 -8.65 7.79
CA GLN A 88 12.81 -9.30 8.39
C GLN A 88 11.60 -8.36 8.29
N PHE A 89 10.52 -8.84 7.66
CA PHE A 89 9.22 -8.18 7.71
C PHE A 89 8.63 -8.26 9.11
N ILE A 90 8.11 -7.14 9.59
CA ILE A 90 7.41 -7.06 10.86
C ILE A 90 6.14 -6.23 10.69
N GLU A 91 5.03 -6.71 11.28
CA GLU A 91 3.75 -6.00 11.36
C GLU A 91 3.29 -5.89 12.82
N PHE A 92 2.71 -4.75 13.17
CA PHE A 92 2.11 -4.45 14.46
C PHE A 92 0.71 -3.91 14.27
N ILE A 93 -0.23 -4.54 14.96
CA ILE A 93 -1.64 -4.14 14.93
C ILE A 93 -1.97 -3.46 16.26
N GLY A 94 -2.52 -2.26 16.16
CA GLY A 94 -3.05 -1.50 17.28
C GLY A 94 -4.50 -1.09 17.04
N ARG A 95 -5.12 -0.57 18.10
CA ARG A 95 -6.47 -0.01 18.08
C ARG A 95 -6.40 1.46 18.45
N GLY A 96 -6.96 2.30 17.59
CA GLY A 96 -7.16 3.72 17.75
C GLY A 96 -8.62 4.04 18.08
N VAL A 97 -8.86 5.01 18.96
CA VAL A 97 -10.17 5.65 19.12
C VAL A 97 -10.00 7.15 19.07
N LEU A 98 -11.01 7.87 18.60
CA LEU A 98 -11.00 9.33 18.71
C LEU A 98 -11.00 9.69 20.20
N ALA A 99 -10.05 10.52 20.62
CA ALA A 99 -9.95 10.95 22.01
C ALA A 99 -11.10 11.90 22.40
N SER A 100 -11.66 12.62 21.42
CA SER A 100 -12.72 13.61 21.64
C SER A 100 -13.75 13.55 20.49
N PRO A 101 -14.51 12.44 20.39
CA PRO A 101 -15.41 12.18 19.25
C PRO A 101 -16.59 13.16 19.16
N ASN A 102 -16.87 13.89 20.23
CA ASN A 102 -17.97 14.85 20.32
C ASN A 102 -17.53 16.30 20.07
N ASP A 103 -16.24 16.54 19.78
CA ASP A 103 -15.74 17.89 19.50
C ASP A 103 -16.34 18.43 18.21
N ASN A 104 -16.68 19.72 18.22
CA ASN A 104 -17.16 20.45 17.06
C ASN A 104 -16.38 21.77 16.92
N PRO A 105 -15.44 21.88 15.96
CA PRO A 105 -15.14 20.91 14.90
C PRO A 105 -14.39 19.67 15.40
N LEU A 106 -14.58 18.53 14.74
CA LEU A 106 -13.91 17.28 15.11
C LEU A 106 -12.39 17.40 14.92
N LEU A 107 -11.63 17.13 15.98
CA LEU A 107 -10.18 17.18 15.98
C LEU A 107 -9.57 15.83 15.62
N ALA A 108 -8.50 15.85 14.84
CA ALA A 108 -7.72 14.66 14.51
C ALA A 108 -6.78 14.23 15.66
N LYS A 109 -7.38 13.84 16.80
CA LYS A 109 -6.70 13.32 18.00
C LYS A 109 -7.15 11.89 18.25
N LEU A 110 -6.22 10.94 18.17
CA LEU A 110 -6.48 9.52 18.39
C LEU A 110 -5.72 9.02 19.61
N GLU A 111 -6.40 8.26 20.47
CA GLU A 111 -5.78 7.39 21.47
C GLU A 111 -5.49 6.05 20.81
N VAL A 112 -4.21 5.72 20.62
CA VAL A 112 -3.77 4.51 19.94
C VAL A 112 -3.08 3.56 20.91
N GLN A 113 -3.54 2.32 20.95
CA GLN A 113 -3.04 1.27 21.83
C GLN A 113 -2.57 0.07 21.01
N PHE A 114 -1.28 -0.27 21.12
CA PHE A 114 -0.70 -1.47 20.48
C PHE A 114 -0.57 -2.66 21.44
N VAL A 115 -0.57 -2.40 22.75
CA VAL A 115 -0.46 -3.43 23.79
C VAL A 115 -1.59 -3.21 24.80
N PRO A 116 -2.53 -4.17 24.97
CA PRO A 116 -3.70 -3.98 25.84
C PRO A 116 -3.40 -3.61 27.29
N GLN A 117 -2.21 -3.97 27.79
CA GLN A 117 -1.77 -3.72 29.18
C GLN A 117 -1.00 -2.41 29.36
N GLN A 118 -0.75 -1.67 28.27
CA GLN A 118 -0.06 -0.38 28.30
C GLN A 118 -1.06 0.76 28.09
N PRO A 119 -0.84 1.94 28.68
CA PRO A 119 -1.67 3.10 28.40
C PRO A 119 -1.63 3.46 26.90
N PRO A 120 -2.73 3.98 26.33
CA PRO A 120 -2.73 4.44 24.95
C PRO A 120 -1.82 5.66 24.78
N SER A 121 -1.21 5.75 23.60
CA SER A 121 -0.47 6.94 23.17
C SER A 121 -1.40 7.90 22.43
N ILE A 122 -1.17 9.21 22.57
CA ILE A 122 -1.93 10.21 21.83
C ILE A 122 -1.24 10.50 20.50
N LEU A 123 -1.93 10.21 19.40
CA LEU A 123 -1.55 10.55 18.04
C LEU A 123 -2.35 11.75 17.55
N TRP A 124 -1.66 12.78 17.12
CA TRP A 124 -2.22 13.98 16.52
C TRP A 124 -1.94 14.00 15.02
N ILE A 125 -2.95 14.25 14.20
CA ILE A 125 -2.73 14.62 12.80
C ILE A 125 -2.71 16.14 12.72
N LEU A 126 -1.52 16.68 12.45
CA LEU A 126 -1.30 18.12 12.42
C LEU A 126 -1.78 18.72 11.10
N ALA A 127 -1.50 18.06 9.99
CA ALA A 127 -1.98 18.46 8.69
C ALA A 127 -2.14 17.26 7.77
N THR A 128 -3.18 17.31 6.93
CA THR A 128 -3.35 16.38 5.82
C THR A 128 -4.29 17.00 4.79
N ASP A 129 -4.04 16.68 3.53
CA ASP A 129 -4.97 16.88 2.42
C ASP A 129 -5.70 15.59 2.03
N TYR A 130 -5.53 14.53 2.83
CA TYR A 130 -6.08 13.16 2.67
C TYR A 130 -5.58 12.37 1.46
N VAL A 131 -4.93 13.04 0.48
CA VAL A 131 -4.61 12.48 -0.84
C VAL A 131 -3.12 12.39 -1.08
N ASN A 132 -2.34 13.38 -0.66
CA ASN A 132 -0.92 13.45 -0.98
C ASN A 132 -0.02 13.36 0.26
N TYR A 133 -0.44 13.95 1.39
CA TYR A 133 0.38 13.89 2.59
C TYR A 133 -0.41 13.92 3.89
N SER A 134 0.22 13.43 4.94
CA SER A 134 -0.21 13.59 6.33
C SER A 134 1.01 13.82 7.22
N ILE A 135 0.86 14.67 8.23
CA ILE A 135 1.87 14.87 9.28
C ILE A 135 1.26 14.40 10.58
N ALA A 136 1.84 13.36 11.16
CA ALA A 136 1.44 12.80 12.43
C ALA A 136 2.48 13.12 13.50
N TRP A 137 2.03 13.35 14.73
CA TRP A 137 2.88 13.67 15.86
C TRP A 137 2.34 13.06 17.15
N SER A 138 3.24 12.62 18.03
CA SER A 138 2.92 12.06 19.33
C SER A 138 3.93 12.57 20.35
N CYS A 139 3.47 12.85 21.57
CA CYS A 139 4.38 13.22 22.66
C CYS A 139 3.87 12.77 24.02
N SER A 140 4.83 12.47 24.90
CA SER A 140 4.62 12.29 26.33
C SER A 140 5.63 13.10 27.13
N ASN A 141 5.16 13.83 28.14
CA ASN A 141 6.05 14.51 29.07
C ASN A 141 6.72 13.47 29.99
N LEU A 142 8.02 13.63 30.21
CA LEU A 142 8.84 12.81 31.09
C LEU A 142 9.23 13.58 32.35
N PRO A 143 9.60 12.89 33.45
CA PRO A 143 10.14 13.53 34.63
C PRO A 143 11.36 14.41 34.33
N GLY A 144 11.49 15.50 35.10
CA GLY A 144 12.59 16.47 34.96
C GLY A 144 12.37 17.50 33.85
N GLY A 145 11.14 17.69 33.39
CA GLY A 145 10.82 18.66 32.33
C GLY A 145 11.32 18.23 30.95
N ARG A 146 11.40 16.92 30.72
CA ARG A 146 11.82 16.31 29.46
C ARG A 146 10.59 15.83 28.68
N SER A 147 10.76 15.45 27.43
CA SER A 147 9.70 14.89 26.60
C SER A 147 10.19 13.71 25.80
N ASN A 148 9.25 12.87 25.38
CA ASN A 148 9.43 11.79 24.44
C ASN A 148 8.52 12.08 23.25
N GLU A 149 9.10 12.43 22.10
CA GLU A 149 8.39 12.92 20.92
C GLU A 149 8.63 12.04 19.70
N ALA A 150 7.57 11.73 18.95
CA ALA A 150 7.64 11.11 17.64
C ALA A 150 6.89 11.95 16.61
N ALA A 151 7.42 12.00 15.40
CA ALA A 151 6.83 12.73 14.29
C ALA A 151 7.01 11.91 13.00
N TRP A 152 6.02 11.96 12.13
CA TRP A 152 6.02 11.26 10.86
C TRP A 152 5.49 12.17 9.74
N VAL A 153 6.14 12.12 8.59
CA VAL A 153 5.57 12.54 7.32
C VAL A 153 5.12 11.28 6.59
N LEU A 154 3.86 11.25 6.22
CA LEU A 154 3.22 10.15 5.51
C LEU A 154 2.73 10.61 4.14
N SER A 155 2.65 9.69 3.18
CA SER A 155 2.11 9.92 1.83
C SER A 155 1.23 8.76 1.38
N ARG A 156 0.30 8.99 0.45
CA ARG A 156 -0.47 7.90 -0.18
C ARG A 156 0.36 7.09 -1.18
N THR A 157 1.55 7.58 -1.54
CA THR A 157 2.51 6.90 -2.41
C THR A 157 3.88 6.78 -1.73
N PRO A 158 4.73 5.81 -2.11
CA PRO A 158 6.05 5.61 -1.48
C PRO A 158 7.03 6.78 -1.67
N THR A 159 6.73 7.71 -2.57
CA THR A 159 7.47 8.96 -2.78
C THR A 159 6.49 10.14 -2.87
N THR A 160 7.00 11.37 -2.78
CA THR A 160 6.20 12.59 -2.91
C THR A 160 6.70 13.46 -4.06
N SER A 161 5.80 14.20 -4.72
CA SER A 161 6.21 15.24 -5.67
C SER A 161 6.89 16.42 -4.96
N GLU A 162 7.65 17.21 -5.72
CA GLU A 162 8.34 18.39 -5.18
C GLU A 162 7.37 19.42 -4.57
N ALA A 163 6.20 19.61 -5.18
CA ALA A 163 5.17 20.52 -4.65
C ALA A 163 4.63 20.05 -3.30
N VAL A 164 4.43 18.73 -3.14
CA VAL A 164 3.99 18.13 -1.86
C VAL A 164 5.11 18.22 -0.82
N ARG A 165 6.37 18.03 -1.24
CA ARG A 165 7.55 18.19 -0.39
C ARG A 165 7.63 19.58 0.23
N ILE A 166 7.61 20.61 -0.61
CA ILE A 166 7.60 22.02 -0.17
C ILE A 166 6.44 22.27 0.80
N ARG A 167 5.27 21.71 0.52
CA ARG A 167 4.08 21.92 1.34
C ARG A 167 4.22 21.30 2.74
N TYR A 168 4.66 20.05 2.85
CA TYR A 168 4.80 19.44 4.17
C TYR A 168 5.97 20.06 4.95
N GLU A 169 7.08 20.43 4.30
CA GLU A 169 8.23 21.08 4.96
C GLU A 169 7.85 22.42 5.58
N GLN A 170 7.01 23.19 4.89
CA GLN A 170 6.44 24.41 5.46
C GLN A 170 5.65 24.13 6.74
N VAL A 171 4.81 23.08 6.75
CA VAL A 171 4.03 22.72 7.95
C VAL A 171 4.93 22.24 9.09
N LEU A 172 5.98 21.47 8.80
CA LEU A 172 6.97 21.05 9.79
C LEU A 172 7.63 22.27 10.45
N GLN A 173 8.08 23.23 9.64
CA GLN A 173 8.66 24.48 10.14
C GLN A 173 7.68 25.28 11.01
N GLU A 174 6.42 25.40 10.58
CA GLU A 174 5.37 26.14 11.30
C GLU A 174 4.93 25.44 12.60
N THR A 175 5.17 24.14 12.74
CA THR A 175 4.86 23.34 13.93
C THR A 175 6.06 23.15 14.85
N GLY A 176 7.25 23.61 14.45
CA GLY A 176 8.48 23.43 15.21
C GLY A 176 8.97 21.98 15.24
N ILE A 177 8.54 21.17 14.26
CA ILE A 177 9.09 19.84 13.97
C ILE A 177 10.24 20.07 12.99
N PHE A 178 11.46 19.72 13.37
CA PHE A 178 12.63 20.07 12.57
C PHE A 178 13.02 18.94 11.62
N LEU A 179 13.20 19.27 10.35
CA LEU A 179 13.47 18.31 9.30
C LEU A 179 14.83 17.61 9.47
N ASP A 180 15.81 18.29 10.08
CA ASP A 180 17.14 17.74 10.39
C ASP A 180 17.13 16.72 11.54
N GLU A 181 16.10 16.75 12.39
CA GLU A 181 15.82 15.70 13.40
C GLU A 181 15.07 14.50 12.79
N MET A 182 14.61 14.59 11.53
CA MET A 182 13.91 13.52 10.83
C MET A 182 14.83 12.76 9.88
N ARG A 183 14.77 11.43 9.93
CA ARG A 183 15.34 10.55 8.91
C ARG A 183 14.34 10.37 7.77
N GLU A 184 14.86 10.32 6.55
CA GLU A 184 14.11 9.86 5.38
C GLU A 184 14.02 8.34 5.34
N THR A 185 12.79 7.83 5.27
CA THR A 185 12.51 6.41 5.23
C THR A 185 12.79 5.89 3.83
N ASN A 186 13.57 4.80 3.75
CA ASN A 186 13.90 4.21 2.46
C ASN A 186 12.68 3.43 1.95
N GLN A 187 12.04 4.01 0.92
CA GLN A 187 10.93 3.41 0.19
C GLN A 187 11.38 2.90 -1.19
N ASN A 188 12.69 2.79 -1.43
CA ASN A 188 13.23 2.34 -2.70
C ASN A 188 12.83 0.88 -2.96
N LEU A 189 12.22 0.66 -4.11
CA LEU A 189 11.78 -0.63 -4.62
C LEU A 189 12.82 -1.76 -4.58
N GLU A 190 14.06 -1.46 -4.95
CA GLU A 190 15.15 -2.45 -4.96
C GLU A 190 15.58 -2.82 -3.54
N PHE A 191 15.52 -1.88 -2.61
CA PHE A 191 15.84 -2.09 -1.20
C PHE A 191 14.71 -2.80 -0.47
N CYS A 192 13.46 -2.36 -0.69
CA CYS A 192 12.24 -2.94 -0.14
C CYS A 192 11.95 -4.35 -0.66
N ARG A 193 12.75 -4.81 -1.63
CA ARG A 193 12.79 -6.19 -2.11
C ARG A 193 14.13 -6.84 -1.76
N LEU A 194 14.40 -7.27 -0.53
CA LEU A 194 15.63 -8.06 -0.25
C LEU A 194 15.41 -9.18 0.79
N PRO A 195 16.16 -10.32 0.75
CA PRO A 195 16.82 -11.02 -0.36
C PRO A 195 16.46 -12.53 -0.43
N ILE A 196 16.79 -13.14 -1.57
CA ILE A 196 16.54 -14.54 -2.02
C ILE A 196 17.21 -15.65 -1.15
N GLY A 197 17.66 -15.36 0.07
CA GLY A 197 18.58 -16.22 0.84
C GLY A 197 17.98 -17.36 1.67
N LYS A 198 16.69 -17.35 2.04
CA LYS A 198 16.09 -18.40 2.91
C LYS A 198 14.67 -18.83 2.53
N MET A 199 14.25 -18.64 1.28
CA MET A 199 12.88 -18.93 0.84
C MET A 199 12.81 -20.00 -0.26
N LYS A 200 13.55 -21.11 -0.13
CA LYS A 200 13.28 -22.26 -1.03
C LYS A 200 11.82 -22.75 -0.98
N TYR A 201 11.08 -22.44 0.10
CA TYR A 201 9.67 -22.80 0.26
C TYR A 201 8.65 -21.66 0.03
N LEU A 202 9.03 -20.38 0.13
CA LEU A 202 8.11 -19.27 -0.20
C LEU A 202 8.31 -18.72 -1.64
N ILE A 203 9.39 -19.07 -2.34
CA ILE A 203 9.58 -18.71 -3.76
C ILE A 203 8.51 -19.36 -4.66
N ILE A 204 7.95 -20.50 -4.23
CA ILE A 204 6.80 -21.13 -4.91
C ILE A 204 5.52 -20.31 -4.69
N ILE A 205 5.40 -19.57 -3.58
CA ILE A 205 4.24 -18.72 -3.25
C ILE A 205 4.37 -17.31 -3.86
N SER A 206 5.57 -16.76 -3.99
CA SER A 206 5.82 -15.44 -4.59
C SER A 206 5.78 -15.41 -6.12
N LEU A 207 6.09 -16.54 -6.78
CA LEU A 207 5.81 -16.72 -8.21
C LEU A 207 4.36 -17.16 -8.49
N ALA A 208 3.67 -17.67 -7.46
CA ALA A 208 2.30 -18.17 -7.53
C ALA A 208 1.22 -17.10 -7.36
N LEU A 209 1.48 -16.05 -6.58
CA LEU A 209 0.42 -15.10 -6.25
C LEU A 209 0.10 -14.14 -7.38
N PHE A 210 1.05 -13.60 -8.16
CA PHE A 210 0.68 -12.68 -9.28
C PHE A 210 1.67 -12.61 -10.46
N GLY A 211 2.77 -13.37 -10.46
CA GLY A 211 3.54 -13.63 -11.68
C GLY A 211 2.82 -14.70 -12.51
N ALA A 212 2.90 -14.65 -13.84
CA ALA A 212 2.22 -15.56 -14.76
C ALA A 212 2.74 -17.02 -14.70
N ILE A 213 2.67 -17.67 -13.53
CA ILE A 213 3.07 -19.07 -13.37
C ILE A 213 1.88 -20.01 -13.27
N LEU A 214 0.67 -19.65 -12.79
CA LEU A 214 -0.41 -20.64 -12.65
C LEU A 214 -1.83 -20.14 -12.94
N ALA A 215 -2.02 -19.55 -14.12
CA ALA A 215 -3.31 -19.21 -14.68
C ALA A 215 -4.01 -20.40 -15.36
N ARG A 216 -5.04 -20.18 -16.20
CA ARG A 216 -5.74 -21.25 -16.92
C ARG A 216 -4.82 -21.89 -17.96
N GLU A 217 -4.57 -23.20 -17.82
CA GLU A 217 -3.84 -23.94 -18.84
C GLU A 217 -4.74 -24.32 -20.02
N TYR A 218 -4.24 -24.09 -21.24
CA TYR A 218 -4.87 -24.51 -22.48
C TYR A 218 -3.91 -25.40 -23.29
N ASP A 219 -4.48 -26.39 -23.96
CA ASP A 219 -3.77 -27.22 -24.96
C ASP A 219 -3.69 -26.51 -26.33
N ARG A 220 -3.27 -25.24 -26.29
CA ARG A 220 -3.05 -24.37 -27.45
C ARG A 220 -1.96 -23.34 -27.13
N PRO A 221 -1.27 -22.76 -28.12
CA PRO A 221 -0.29 -21.70 -27.88
C PRO A 221 -0.98 -20.40 -27.42
N CYS A 222 -0.19 -19.48 -26.86
CA CYS A 222 -0.70 -18.14 -26.55
C CYS A 222 -1.26 -17.47 -27.81
N ARG A 223 -2.45 -16.89 -27.70
CA ARG A 223 -3.14 -16.16 -28.78
C ARG A 223 -2.58 -14.73 -28.97
N LEU A 224 -1.24 -14.60 -29.06
CA LEU A 224 -0.57 -13.30 -28.97
C LEU A 224 -1.00 -12.34 -30.08
N ASP A 225 -1.09 -12.79 -31.34
CA ASP A 225 -1.45 -11.92 -32.47
C ASP A 225 -2.89 -11.42 -32.36
N GLU A 226 -3.81 -12.34 -32.04
CA GLU A 226 -5.24 -12.03 -31.86
C GLU A 226 -5.46 -11.07 -30.69
N MET A 227 -4.89 -11.38 -29.52
CA MET A 227 -5.04 -10.55 -28.32
C MET A 227 -4.35 -9.20 -28.50
N SER A 228 -3.21 -9.17 -29.20
CA SER A 228 -2.47 -7.95 -29.54
C SER A 228 -3.34 -6.96 -30.32
N ALA A 229 -4.13 -7.44 -31.27
CA ALA A 229 -5.04 -6.62 -32.08
C ALA A 229 -6.21 -6.04 -31.26
N ARG A 230 -6.52 -6.62 -30.10
CA ARG A 230 -7.63 -6.22 -29.22
C ARG A 230 -7.19 -5.34 -28.05
N VAL A 231 -5.88 -5.11 -27.87
CA VAL A 231 -5.35 -4.26 -26.79
C VAL A 231 -5.83 -2.81 -26.94
N LYS A 232 -6.12 -2.15 -25.81
CA LYS A 232 -6.50 -0.73 -25.74
C LYS A 232 -5.44 0.14 -26.42
N THR A 233 -5.85 0.80 -27.50
CA THR A 233 -5.09 1.87 -28.15
C THR A 233 -5.41 3.23 -27.54
N GLY A 234 -4.49 4.19 -27.68
CA GLY A 234 -4.60 5.50 -27.03
C GLY A 234 -4.56 5.36 -25.50
N PHE A 235 -3.75 4.43 -24.99
CA PHE A 235 -3.62 4.18 -23.56
C PHE A 235 -3.01 5.39 -22.85
N GLN A 236 -3.62 5.83 -21.75
CA GLN A 236 -3.15 6.98 -20.97
C GLN A 236 -2.60 6.50 -19.63
N VAL A 237 -1.27 6.40 -19.52
CA VAL A 237 -0.61 5.96 -18.28
C VAL A 237 -1.02 6.81 -17.08
N PRO A 238 -0.95 8.17 -17.12
CA PRO A 238 -1.27 8.98 -15.94
C PRO A 238 -2.69 8.76 -15.41
N THR A 239 -3.66 8.57 -16.30
CA THR A 239 -5.07 8.32 -15.96
C THR A 239 -5.30 6.90 -15.44
N PHE A 240 -4.43 5.96 -15.78
CA PHE A 240 -4.48 4.57 -15.29
C PHE A 240 -3.88 4.41 -13.89
N LEU A 241 -3.00 5.33 -13.45
CA LEU A 241 -2.39 5.29 -12.11
C LEU A 241 -3.43 5.37 -10.98
N GLY A 242 -2.98 5.17 -9.74
CA GLY A 242 -3.82 5.14 -8.55
C GLY A 242 -4.25 3.73 -8.16
N VAL A 243 -5.25 3.62 -7.29
CA VAL A 243 -5.70 2.35 -6.74
C VAL A 243 -6.68 1.64 -7.68
N TRP A 244 -6.49 0.34 -7.82
CA TRP A 244 -7.41 -0.60 -8.44
C TRP A 244 -7.67 -1.77 -7.50
N TYR A 245 -8.93 -2.21 -7.42
CA TYR A 245 -9.36 -3.41 -6.71
C TYR A 245 -9.56 -4.53 -7.71
N GLU A 246 -9.03 -5.71 -7.43
CA GLU A 246 -9.33 -6.89 -8.24
C GLU A 246 -10.71 -7.42 -7.88
N VAL A 247 -11.64 -7.42 -8.82
CA VAL A 247 -13.02 -7.88 -8.60
C VAL A 247 -13.27 -9.26 -9.20
N ARG A 248 -12.46 -9.68 -10.18
CA ARG A 248 -12.54 -11.01 -10.79
C ARG A 248 -11.19 -11.45 -11.31
N ARG A 249 -10.90 -12.76 -11.26
CA ARG A 249 -9.70 -13.35 -11.88
C ARG A 249 -9.93 -14.79 -12.35
N TYR A 250 -9.09 -15.25 -13.28
CA TYR A 250 -8.85 -16.69 -13.36
C TYR A 250 -8.13 -17.15 -12.10
N GLU A 251 -8.77 -18.01 -11.32
CA GLU A 251 -8.21 -18.44 -10.04
C GLU A 251 -7.21 -19.59 -10.23
N ALA A 252 -6.01 -19.36 -9.71
CA ALA A 252 -4.97 -20.37 -9.62
C ALA A 252 -5.17 -21.27 -8.39
N GLN A 253 -4.80 -22.56 -8.48
CA GLN A 253 -4.92 -23.51 -7.36
C GLN A 253 -4.18 -23.09 -6.07
N ASN A 254 -3.15 -22.26 -6.21
CA ASN A 254 -2.33 -21.73 -5.13
C ASN A 254 -2.77 -20.33 -4.64
N GLN A 255 -3.79 -19.74 -5.28
CA GLN A 255 -4.44 -18.48 -4.90
C GLN A 255 -5.85 -18.69 -4.36
N ILE A 256 -6.27 -19.95 -4.20
CA ILE A 256 -7.57 -20.29 -3.60
C ILE A 256 -7.71 -19.52 -2.31
N GLY A 257 -8.73 -18.68 -2.22
CA GLY A 257 -9.05 -17.86 -1.03
C GLY A 257 -8.12 -16.67 -0.77
N PHE A 258 -7.35 -16.22 -1.76
CA PHE A 258 -6.70 -14.90 -1.69
C PHE A 258 -7.70 -13.80 -2.05
N ASP A 259 -8.03 -12.93 -1.10
CA ASP A 259 -9.12 -11.97 -1.20
C ASP A 259 -8.70 -10.58 -0.73
N CYS A 260 -9.60 -9.59 -0.89
CA CYS A 260 -9.34 -8.18 -0.61
C CYS A 260 -8.18 -7.63 -1.45
N ALA A 261 -8.02 -8.16 -2.66
CA ALA A 261 -6.88 -7.88 -3.49
C ALA A 261 -6.97 -6.46 -4.06
N MET A 262 -5.93 -5.66 -3.86
CA MET A 262 -5.81 -4.31 -4.41
C MET A 262 -4.40 -4.03 -4.92
N ALA A 263 -4.33 -3.15 -5.91
CA ALA A 263 -3.13 -2.76 -6.62
C ALA A 263 -3.08 -1.23 -6.77
N PRO A 264 -2.32 -0.52 -5.94
CA PRO A 264 -1.88 0.84 -6.21
C PRO A 264 -0.82 0.85 -7.32
N TYR A 265 -1.01 1.76 -8.29
CA TYR A 265 -0.08 2.03 -9.38
C TYR A 265 0.48 3.45 -9.23
N SER A 266 1.81 3.59 -9.25
CA SER A 266 2.49 4.88 -9.18
C SER A 266 3.59 4.99 -10.23
N LEU A 267 3.90 6.21 -10.67
CA LEU A 267 4.96 6.45 -11.65
C LEU A 267 6.31 6.56 -10.95
N ASN A 268 7.31 5.86 -11.45
CA ASN A 268 8.70 6.00 -11.04
C ASN A 268 9.39 7.15 -11.80
N ALA A 269 10.50 7.65 -11.25
CA ALA A 269 11.27 8.73 -11.87
C ALA A 269 11.83 8.39 -13.26
N ASP A 270 12.05 7.10 -13.53
CA ASP A 270 12.53 6.59 -14.82
C ASP A 270 11.42 6.32 -15.84
N GLY A 271 10.16 6.66 -15.52
CA GLY A 271 9.00 6.47 -16.37
C GLY A 271 8.36 5.09 -16.31
N SER A 272 8.94 4.14 -15.55
CA SER A 272 8.28 2.87 -15.27
C SER A 272 7.14 3.03 -14.26
N VAL A 273 6.25 2.04 -14.18
CA VAL A 273 5.12 2.03 -13.25
C VAL A 273 5.41 1.05 -12.12
N GLN A 274 5.40 1.53 -10.89
CA GLN A 274 5.35 0.68 -9.71
C GLN A 274 3.93 0.15 -9.52
N VAL A 275 3.84 -1.14 -9.19
CA VAL A 275 2.60 -1.84 -8.85
C VAL A 275 2.77 -2.45 -7.48
N ILE A 276 1.81 -2.29 -6.58
CA ILE A 276 1.86 -2.92 -5.26
C ILE A 276 0.64 -3.83 -5.12
N ASN A 277 0.78 -5.12 -5.42
CA ASN A 277 -0.31 -6.05 -5.20
C ASN A 277 -0.37 -6.44 -3.73
N SER A 278 -1.54 -6.32 -3.12
CA SER A 278 -1.75 -6.67 -1.73
C SER A 278 -3.10 -7.32 -1.52
N GLY A 279 -3.25 -8.08 -0.43
CA GLY A 279 -4.48 -8.76 -0.07
C GLY A 279 -4.24 -9.74 1.08
N TYR A 280 -5.18 -10.64 1.32
CA TYR A 280 -5.09 -11.61 2.42
C TYR A 280 -5.14 -13.04 1.93
N SER A 281 -4.30 -13.89 2.50
CA SER A 281 -4.33 -15.34 2.29
C SER A 281 -5.58 -15.98 2.94
N PRO A 282 -5.89 -17.24 2.62
CA PRO A 282 -6.96 -18.00 3.28
C PRO A 282 -6.77 -18.12 4.79
N GLN A 283 -5.51 -18.18 5.24
CA GLN A 283 -5.14 -18.25 6.66
C GLN A 283 -5.23 -16.90 7.36
N GLY A 284 -5.48 -15.83 6.61
CA GLY A 284 -5.61 -14.51 7.16
C GLY A 284 -4.38 -13.66 7.26
N GLN A 285 -3.29 -14.15 6.67
CA GLN A 285 -2.08 -13.38 6.59
C GLN A 285 -2.21 -12.31 5.51
N PHE A 286 -1.90 -11.06 5.84
CA PHE A 286 -1.73 -10.02 4.84
C PHE A 286 -0.45 -10.31 4.03
N ILE A 287 -0.57 -10.24 2.71
CA ILE A 287 0.55 -10.46 1.80
C ILE A 287 0.62 -9.29 0.83
N GLU A 288 1.82 -8.77 0.65
CA GLU A 288 2.14 -7.72 -0.30
C GLU A 288 3.26 -8.15 -1.24
N PHE A 289 3.14 -7.76 -2.50
CA PHE A 289 4.16 -7.91 -3.52
C PHE A 289 4.29 -6.64 -4.32
N ILE A 290 5.50 -6.12 -4.32
CA ILE A 290 5.82 -4.97 -5.14
C ILE A 290 6.29 -5.47 -6.51
N GLY A 291 5.79 -4.83 -7.56
CA GLY A 291 5.99 -5.06 -8.99
C GLY A 291 6.54 -3.80 -9.67
N ARG A 292 7.26 -3.99 -10.77
CA ARG A 292 7.62 -2.94 -11.73
C ARG A 292 7.01 -3.30 -13.07
N ALA A 293 6.42 -2.33 -13.75
CA ALA A 293 5.85 -2.49 -15.08
C ALA A 293 6.47 -1.45 -16.01
N ASP A 294 7.02 -1.90 -17.13
CA ASP A 294 7.53 -1.05 -18.18
C ASP A 294 6.57 -1.11 -19.38
N LEU A 295 6.41 -0.01 -20.12
CA LEU A 295 5.67 -0.06 -21.38
C LEU A 295 6.47 -0.89 -22.40
N THR A 296 5.84 -1.88 -23.03
CA THR A 296 6.51 -2.69 -24.06
C THR A 296 6.86 -1.85 -25.29
N PHE A 297 6.02 -0.86 -25.62
CA PHE A 297 6.19 0.02 -26.77
C PHE A 297 5.99 1.49 -26.37
N PRO A 298 6.94 2.09 -25.61
CA PRO A 298 6.78 3.43 -25.04
C PRO A 298 6.67 4.52 -26.11
N ASP A 299 7.28 4.30 -27.29
CA ASP A 299 7.30 5.26 -28.39
C ASP A 299 6.12 5.09 -29.38
N SER A 300 5.19 4.17 -29.11
CA SER A 300 4.05 3.95 -29.99
C SER A 300 3.07 5.13 -29.98
N ASN A 301 2.56 5.50 -31.15
CA ASN A 301 1.56 6.55 -31.31
C ASN A 301 0.43 6.09 -32.26
N PRO A 302 -0.79 5.84 -31.76
CA PRO A 302 -1.23 6.01 -30.38
C PRO A 302 -0.60 4.98 -29.44
N LEU A 303 -0.37 5.36 -28.18
CA LEU A 303 0.19 4.46 -27.16
C LEU A 303 -0.71 3.24 -26.96
N VAL A 304 -0.13 2.05 -26.87
CA VAL A 304 -0.87 0.80 -26.64
C VAL A 304 -0.72 0.34 -25.19
N GLY A 305 -1.79 -0.21 -24.62
CA GLY A 305 -1.83 -0.72 -23.24
C GLY A 305 -1.10 -2.05 -23.04
N LYS A 306 0.12 -2.18 -23.57
CA LYS A 306 0.99 -3.36 -23.38
C LYS A 306 2.09 -3.03 -22.40
N LEU A 307 2.11 -3.75 -21.28
CA LEU A 307 3.14 -3.61 -20.27
C LEU A 307 3.88 -4.94 -20.08
N ASP A 308 5.14 -4.84 -19.72
CA ASP A 308 5.98 -5.95 -19.27
C ASP A 308 6.22 -5.79 -17.77
N VAL A 309 5.73 -6.75 -16.99
CA VAL A 309 5.74 -6.69 -15.52
C VAL A 309 6.80 -7.61 -14.95
N GLN A 310 7.58 -7.09 -14.01
CA GLN A 310 8.60 -7.80 -13.26
C GLN A 310 8.37 -7.67 -11.75
N PHE A 311 8.13 -8.81 -11.10
CA PHE A 311 8.02 -8.89 -9.64
C PHE A 311 9.34 -9.20 -8.95
N VAL A 312 10.26 -9.86 -9.65
CA VAL A 312 11.59 -10.23 -9.13
C VAL A 312 12.66 -9.75 -10.11
N PRO A 313 13.57 -8.85 -9.69
CA PRO A 313 14.67 -8.39 -10.53
C PRO A 313 15.50 -9.56 -11.09
N GLY A 314 15.82 -9.50 -12.38
CA GLY A 314 16.59 -10.53 -13.07
C GLY A 314 15.79 -11.77 -13.50
N GLN A 315 14.49 -11.83 -13.22
CA GLN A 315 13.58 -12.84 -13.79
C GLN A 315 12.92 -12.34 -15.08
N PRO A 316 12.50 -13.25 -15.98
CA PRO A 316 11.73 -12.88 -17.16
C PRO A 316 10.48 -12.07 -16.78
N THR A 317 10.17 -11.06 -17.58
CA THR A 317 8.93 -10.29 -17.45
C THR A 317 7.73 -11.13 -17.85
N SER A 318 6.57 -10.78 -17.32
CA SER A 318 5.27 -11.30 -17.75
C SER A 318 4.54 -10.21 -18.50
N ILE A 319 3.91 -10.55 -19.63
CA ILE A 319 3.07 -9.59 -20.35
C ILE A 319 1.85 -9.22 -19.50
N TYR A 320 1.44 -7.96 -19.54
CA TYR A 320 0.27 -7.44 -18.85
C TYR A 320 -0.45 -6.51 -19.82
N TRP A 321 -1.41 -7.06 -20.57
CA TRP A 321 -2.06 -6.37 -21.66
C TRP A 321 -3.45 -5.91 -21.25
N THR A 322 -3.67 -4.59 -21.34
CA THR A 322 -4.96 -3.97 -21.07
C THR A 322 -5.85 -4.08 -22.29
N LEU A 323 -6.84 -4.97 -22.26
CA LEU A 323 -7.78 -5.16 -23.36
C LEU A 323 -8.77 -4.00 -23.44
N ALA A 324 -9.33 -3.60 -22.29
CA ALA A 324 -10.25 -2.48 -22.21
C ALA A 324 -10.10 -1.77 -20.87
N THR A 325 -10.27 -0.45 -20.88
CA THR A 325 -10.47 0.35 -19.67
C THR A 325 -11.11 1.67 -20.06
N ASN A 326 -11.97 2.18 -19.18
CA ASN A 326 -12.45 3.56 -19.24
C ASN A 326 -11.76 4.46 -18.21
N TYR A 327 -10.73 3.95 -17.53
CA TYR A 327 -9.94 4.59 -16.46
C TYR A 327 -10.69 4.94 -15.17
N ALA A 328 -11.98 5.24 -15.27
CA ALA A 328 -12.82 5.69 -14.16
C ALA A 328 -13.48 4.56 -13.38
N ASP A 329 -13.81 3.43 -14.03
CA ASP A 329 -14.63 2.40 -13.41
C ASP A 329 -13.98 1.02 -13.45
N TYR A 330 -13.44 0.61 -14.59
CA TYR A 330 -12.94 -0.75 -14.80
C TYR A 330 -11.71 -0.84 -15.71
N ALA A 331 -10.97 -1.93 -15.57
CA ALA A 331 -9.98 -2.40 -16.53
C ALA A 331 -10.06 -3.93 -16.69
N VAL A 332 -9.91 -4.42 -17.92
CA VAL A 332 -9.79 -5.85 -18.23
C VAL A 332 -8.38 -6.11 -18.71
N ILE A 333 -7.69 -6.98 -18.00
CA ILE A 333 -6.29 -7.32 -18.22
C ILE A 333 -6.18 -8.78 -18.62
N TRP A 334 -5.29 -9.06 -19.57
CA TRP A 334 -4.92 -10.41 -19.96
C TRP A 334 -3.40 -10.59 -19.97
N SER A 335 -2.98 -11.80 -19.65
CA SER A 335 -1.59 -12.23 -19.70
C SER A 335 -1.51 -13.65 -20.25
N CYS A 336 -0.39 -13.98 -20.87
CA CYS A 336 -0.13 -15.35 -21.29
C CYS A 336 1.33 -15.70 -21.17
N ARG A 337 1.57 -16.94 -20.76
CA ARG A 337 2.88 -17.57 -20.77
C ARG A 337 2.85 -18.83 -21.64
N PRO A 338 3.76 -18.98 -22.60
CA PRO A 338 3.89 -20.22 -23.35
C PRO A 338 4.41 -21.35 -22.46
N LEU A 339 3.84 -22.54 -22.63
CA LEU A 339 4.26 -23.77 -21.96
C LEU A 339 4.80 -24.78 -23.00
N PRO A 340 5.63 -25.76 -22.58
CA PRO A 340 6.08 -26.83 -23.46
C PRO A 340 4.90 -27.60 -24.09
N GLY A 341 5.13 -28.15 -25.29
CA GLY A 341 4.14 -28.99 -25.96
C GLY A 341 3.00 -28.22 -26.64
N ASN A 342 3.26 -27.00 -27.09
CA ASN A 342 2.25 -26.13 -27.74
C ASN A 342 1.06 -25.79 -26.80
N ARG A 343 1.36 -25.61 -25.52
CA ARG A 343 0.41 -25.30 -24.46
C ARG A 343 0.61 -23.85 -24.02
N SER A 344 -0.36 -23.32 -23.31
CA SER A 344 -0.26 -21.97 -22.75
C SER A 344 -0.89 -21.89 -21.37
N ASN A 345 -0.46 -20.89 -20.62
CA ASN A 345 -1.02 -20.50 -19.34
C ASN A 345 -1.55 -19.07 -19.49
N GLU A 346 -2.87 -18.89 -19.55
CA GLU A 346 -3.53 -17.60 -19.75
C GLU A 346 -4.14 -17.09 -18.44
N ALA A 347 -3.79 -15.87 -18.04
CA ALA A 347 -4.38 -15.17 -16.90
C ALA A 347 -5.28 -14.04 -17.37
N ALA A 348 -6.32 -13.77 -16.59
CA ALA A 348 -7.21 -12.63 -16.82
C ALA A 348 -7.64 -12.04 -15.49
N TRP A 349 -7.72 -10.71 -15.45
CA TRP A 349 -8.19 -9.96 -14.29
C TRP A 349 -9.18 -8.89 -14.73
N VAL A 350 -10.19 -8.69 -13.90
CA VAL A 350 -11.04 -7.51 -13.94
C VAL A 350 -10.68 -6.67 -12.72
N LEU A 351 -10.29 -5.43 -12.98
CA LEU A 351 -9.99 -4.43 -11.97
C LEU A 351 -11.10 -3.39 -11.94
N SER A 352 -11.37 -2.81 -10.77
CA SER A 352 -12.27 -1.69 -10.60
C SER A 352 -11.69 -0.59 -9.71
N ARG A 353 -12.14 0.66 -9.89
CA ARG A 353 -11.77 1.77 -8.99
C ARG A 353 -12.42 1.65 -7.61
N THR A 354 -13.43 0.81 -7.46
CA THR A 354 -14.12 0.55 -6.20
C THR A 354 -14.12 -0.94 -5.86
N PRO A 355 -14.19 -1.33 -4.57
CA PRO A 355 -14.21 -2.75 -4.17
C PRO A 355 -15.40 -3.52 -4.73
N GLN A 356 -16.51 -2.83 -5.01
CA GLN A 356 -17.73 -3.38 -5.61
C GLN A 356 -18.08 -2.57 -6.87
N THR A 357 -18.63 -3.23 -7.89
CA THR A 357 -19.04 -2.57 -9.14
C THR A 357 -20.56 -2.47 -9.25
N SER A 358 -21.05 -1.47 -10.01
CA SER A 358 -22.47 -1.44 -10.39
C SER A 358 -22.77 -2.50 -11.45
N ASP A 359 -24.03 -2.93 -11.56
CA ASP A 359 -24.46 -3.88 -12.59
C ASP A 359 -24.08 -3.41 -14.00
N ALA A 360 -24.21 -2.11 -14.29
CA ALA A 360 -23.85 -1.53 -15.58
C ALA A 360 -22.34 -1.69 -15.89
N VAL A 361 -21.47 -1.51 -14.89
CA VAL A 361 -20.03 -1.73 -15.04
C VAL A 361 -19.73 -3.22 -15.22
N ARG A 362 -20.41 -4.08 -14.45
CA ARG A 362 -20.31 -5.54 -14.59
C ARG A 362 -20.65 -6.02 -15.99
N PHE A 363 -21.80 -5.64 -16.52
CA PHE A 363 -22.21 -6.02 -17.87
C PHE A 363 -21.18 -5.60 -18.91
N ARG A 364 -20.62 -4.39 -18.80
CA ARG A 364 -19.60 -3.89 -19.74
C ARG A 364 -18.32 -4.73 -19.73
N TYR A 365 -17.74 -5.02 -18.57
CA TYR A 365 -16.51 -5.81 -18.56
C TYR A 365 -16.77 -7.26 -18.96
N GLU A 366 -17.94 -7.83 -18.64
CA GLU A 366 -18.29 -9.20 -19.06
C GLU A 366 -18.47 -9.33 -20.56
N GLU A 367 -19.03 -8.31 -21.24
CA GLU A 367 -19.05 -8.25 -22.70
C GLU A 367 -17.63 -8.27 -23.28
N ILE A 368 -16.70 -7.51 -22.69
CA ILE A 368 -15.29 -7.53 -23.10
C ILE A 368 -14.67 -8.92 -22.89
N LEU A 369 -14.90 -9.56 -21.75
CA LEU A 369 -14.38 -10.90 -21.47
C LEU A 369 -14.86 -11.90 -22.53
N ARG A 370 -16.19 -11.95 -22.79
CA ARG A 370 -16.79 -12.83 -23.80
C ARG A 370 -16.27 -12.53 -25.20
N ALA A 371 -16.16 -11.25 -25.58
CA ALA A 371 -15.63 -10.85 -26.88
C ALA A 371 -14.14 -11.19 -27.08
N ASN A 372 -13.42 -11.51 -26.00
CA ASN A 372 -12.02 -11.92 -26.04
C ASN A 372 -11.80 -13.43 -25.81
N ASP A 373 -12.89 -14.21 -25.79
CA ASP A 373 -12.88 -15.64 -25.47
C ASP A 373 -12.23 -15.94 -24.11
N ILE A 374 -12.44 -15.03 -23.16
CA ILE A 374 -12.11 -15.23 -21.75
C ILE A 374 -13.38 -15.78 -21.08
N VAL A 375 -13.30 -17.03 -20.62
CA VAL A 375 -14.42 -17.82 -20.14
C VAL A 375 -14.85 -17.33 -18.76
N LEU A 376 -15.95 -16.58 -18.71
CA LEU A 376 -16.44 -15.92 -17.51
C LEU A 376 -16.72 -16.90 -16.37
N GLU A 377 -17.27 -18.06 -16.70
CA GLU A 377 -17.69 -19.10 -15.76
C GLU A 377 -16.51 -19.76 -15.04
N GLU A 378 -15.30 -19.66 -15.62
CA GLU A 378 -14.06 -20.13 -15.01
C GLU A 378 -13.35 -19.02 -14.21
N MET A 379 -13.89 -17.79 -14.21
CA MET A 379 -13.36 -16.69 -13.40
C MET A 379 -14.05 -16.61 -12.04
N ARG A 380 -13.25 -16.61 -10.98
CA ARG A 380 -13.74 -16.38 -9.62
C ARG A 380 -13.94 -14.89 -9.35
N GLU A 381 -15.04 -14.55 -8.69
CA GLU A 381 -15.21 -13.24 -8.05
C GLU A 381 -14.33 -13.13 -6.81
N THR A 382 -13.53 -12.08 -6.75
CA THR A 382 -12.66 -11.80 -5.61
C THR A 382 -13.52 -11.21 -4.49
N ASN A 383 -13.43 -11.76 -3.29
CA ASN A 383 -14.17 -11.23 -2.16
C ASN A 383 -13.57 -9.89 -1.74
N GLN A 384 -14.38 -8.85 -1.85
CA GLN A 384 -14.05 -7.46 -1.51
C GLN A 384 -15.02 -6.91 -0.45
N ASP A 385 -15.73 -7.80 0.25
CA ASP A 385 -16.62 -7.42 1.34
C ASP A 385 -15.83 -6.71 2.45
N LEU A 386 -16.32 -5.54 2.87
CA LEU A 386 -15.60 -4.69 3.80
C LEU A 386 -15.47 -5.36 5.18
N GLU A 387 -16.51 -6.03 5.67
CA GLU A 387 -16.45 -6.70 6.98
C GLU A 387 -15.46 -7.87 6.92
N PHE A 388 -15.50 -8.67 5.85
CA PHE A 388 -14.53 -9.73 5.61
C PHE A 388 -13.10 -9.22 5.50
N CYS A 389 -12.90 -8.10 4.80
CA CYS A 389 -11.59 -7.51 4.57
C CYS A 389 -11.02 -6.72 5.76
N GLN A 390 -11.87 -6.35 6.72
CA GLN A 390 -11.48 -5.59 7.91
C GLN A 390 -11.51 -6.44 9.20
N SER A 391 -12.04 -7.66 9.16
CA SER A 391 -12.10 -8.53 10.35
C SER A 391 -10.69 -8.90 10.84
N PRO A 392 -10.40 -8.76 12.16
CA PRO A 392 -9.21 -9.32 12.77
C PRO A 392 -9.21 -10.83 12.54
N ARG A 393 -8.11 -11.36 12.02
CA ARG A 393 -7.96 -12.79 11.79
C ARG A 393 -7.15 -13.37 12.95
N ALA A 394 -7.70 -14.44 13.54
CA ALA A 394 -7.24 -15.03 14.81
C ALA A 394 -5.86 -15.69 14.73
#